data_AF-A0A354MBH4-F1
#
_entry.id   AF-A0A354MBH4-F1
#
_cell.length_a   1.000
_cell.length_b   1.000
_cell.length_c   1.000
_cell.angle_alpha   90.00
_cell.angle_beta   90.00
_cell.angle_gamma   90.00
#
_symmetry.space_group_name_H-M   'P 1'
#
loop_
_entity.id
_entity.type
_entity.pdbx_description
1 polymer ?
#
loop_
_entity_poly.entity_id
_entity_poly.type
_entity_poly.pdbx_seq_one_letter_code
_entity_poly.pdbx_strand_id
1 'polypeptide(L)'
;MRYDILIADILVVLITMVQLYKIYLNIDRIELKKTTLIKDTVILCILIIDLLVLGDNNITTIKTIISIIIAIIMLMEARYVIVENKKNSKTRMSNKSIKEAIDLSKDGILVLNNQEDKIIVNETMQELLEKLNINSSYFSNIENIALKKINTDYLVLVENKAWVFNINKKYNEMTCFDVDEEYKLHAILEKQNKEIQKNNEKILWTLENMQYIENEKEVQEMKNKYHDLLRAEFVVIASIFNK
;
A
#
# COMPACT_ATOMS: atom_id res chain seq x y z
N MET A 1 -12.75 66.69 -23.93
CA MET A 1 -14.02 65.95 -23.89
C MET A 1 -14.15 64.89 -24.97
N ARG A 2 -14.00 65.18 -26.29
CA ARG A 2 -14.03 64.13 -27.34
C ARG A 2 -12.83 63.17 -27.31
N TYR A 3 -11.64 63.69 -26.98
CA TYR A 3 -10.41 62.88 -26.90
C TYR A 3 -10.38 61.94 -25.69
N ASP A 4 -10.95 62.35 -24.56
CA ASP A 4 -10.99 61.55 -23.34
C ASP A 4 -11.88 60.31 -23.48
N ILE A 5 -12.99 60.45 -24.23
CA ILE A 5 -13.87 59.34 -24.60
C ILE A 5 -13.14 58.37 -25.54
N LEU A 6 -12.43 58.91 -26.54
CA LEU A 6 -11.66 58.12 -27.50
C LEU A 6 -10.52 57.32 -26.83
N ILE A 7 -9.87 57.92 -25.82
CA ILE A 7 -8.84 57.25 -25.01
C ILE A 7 -9.46 56.14 -24.13
N ALA A 8 -10.64 56.39 -23.54
CA ALA A 8 -11.36 55.39 -22.76
C ALA A 8 -11.80 54.19 -23.64
N ASP A 9 -12.26 54.46 -24.86
CA ASP A 9 -12.65 53.42 -25.83
C ASP A 9 -11.46 52.54 -26.24
N ILE A 10 -10.30 53.16 -26.50
CA ILE A 10 -9.06 52.44 -26.81
C ILE A 10 -8.61 51.58 -25.63
N LEU A 11 -8.71 52.09 -24.41
CA LEU A 11 -8.37 51.36 -23.18
C LEU A 11 -9.28 50.14 -22.98
N VAL A 12 -10.58 50.26 -23.24
CA VAL A 12 -11.52 49.14 -23.16
C VAL A 12 -11.16 48.06 -24.18
N VAL A 13 -10.85 48.42 -25.42
CA VAL A 13 -10.42 47.46 -26.47
C VAL A 13 -9.11 46.77 -26.10
N LEU A 14 -8.16 47.48 -25.49
CA LEU A 14 -6.91 46.89 -25.00
C LEU A 14 -7.15 45.90 -23.86
N ILE A 15 -8.04 46.23 -22.92
CA ILE A 15 -8.41 45.36 -21.81
C ILE A 15 -9.11 44.09 -22.32
N THR A 16 -10.00 44.20 -23.32
CA THR A 16 -10.68 43.03 -23.92
C THR A 16 -9.71 42.12 -24.66
N MET A 17 -8.73 42.67 -25.38
CA MET A 17 -7.67 41.88 -26.02
C MET A 17 -6.81 41.12 -25.01
N VAL A 18 -6.46 41.73 -23.87
CA VAL A 18 -5.70 41.06 -22.80
C VAL A 18 -6.53 39.96 -22.13
N GLN A 19 -7.83 40.16 -21.96
CA GLN A 19 -8.74 39.14 -21.42
C GLN A 19 -8.89 37.95 -22.38
N LEU A 20 -9.07 38.20 -23.68
CA LEU A 20 -9.11 37.17 -24.72
C LEU A 20 -7.79 36.38 -24.80
N TYR A 21 -6.65 37.05 -24.64
CA TYR A 21 -5.35 36.40 -24.59
C TYR A 21 -5.18 35.49 -23.36
N LYS A 22 -5.70 35.90 -22.20
CA LYS A 22 -5.75 35.03 -20.99
C LYS A 22 -6.65 33.81 -21.18
N ILE A 23 -7.75 33.96 -21.93
CA ILE A 23 -8.63 32.84 -22.31
C ILE A 23 -7.86 31.86 -23.20
N TYR A 24 -7.17 32.35 -24.24
CA TYR A 24 -6.35 31.53 -25.14
C TYR A 24 -5.29 30.72 -24.38
N LEU A 25 -4.53 31.35 -23.47
CA LEU A 25 -3.52 30.67 -22.66
C LEU A 25 -4.08 29.60 -21.70
N ASN A 26 -5.36 29.71 -21.30
CA ASN A 26 -5.99 28.75 -20.40
C ASN A 26 -6.61 27.54 -21.11
N ILE A 27 -6.76 27.57 -22.44
CA ILE A 27 -7.31 26.45 -23.23
C ILE A 27 -6.33 25.27 -23.32
N ASP A 28 -5.03 25.51 -23.19
CA ASP A 28 -3.98 24.48 -23.27
C ASP A 28 -3.80 23.64 -21.98
N ARG A 29 -4.62 23.86 -20.94
CA ARG A 29 -4.59 23.03 -19.72
C ARG A 29 -5.89 22.24 -19.58
N ILE A 30 -5.84 21.04 -20.16
CA ILE A 30 -6.86 20.00 -20.10
C ILE A 30 -7.12 19.64 -18.61
N GLU A 31 -8.40 19.72 -18.21
CA GLU A 31 -9.03 19.32 -16.92
C GLU A 31 -9.43 20.43 -15.93
N LEU A 32 -10.44 21.23 -16.29
CA LEU A 32 -11.38 21.90 -15.35
C LEU A 32 -12.60 22.42 -16.14
N LYS A 33 -13.34 21.51 -16.79
CA LYS A 33 -14.08 21.80 -18.04
C LYS A 33 -15.57 22.17 -17.95
N LYS A 34 -16.15 22.53 -16.79
CA LYS A 34 -17.57 22.96 -16.74
C LYS A 34 -17.83 24.31 -16.06
N THR A 35 -17.09 24.66 -15.03
CA THR A 35 -17.32 25.90 -14.27
C THR A 35 -16.69 27.13 -14.94
N THR A 36 -15.59 26.96 -15.69
CA THR A 36 -14.91 28.03 -16.44
C THR A 36 -15.69 28.47 -17.68
N LEU A 37 -16.31 27.54 -18.41
CA LEU A 37 -17.10 27.84 -19.62
C LEU A 37 -18.37 28.66 -19.30
N ILE A 38 -19.04 28.37 -18.18
CA ILE A 38 -20.21 29.12 -17.71
C ILE A 38 -19.80 30.55 -17.30
N LYS A 39 -18.64 30.66 -16.65
CA LYS A 39 -18.05 31.93 -16.19
C LYS A 39 -17.72 32.88 -17.35
N ASP A 40 -17.16 32.36 -18.44
CA ASP A 40 -16.77 33.18 -19.60
C ASP A 40 -17.99 33.67 -20.39
N THR A 41 -19.06 32.87 -20.42
CA THR A 41 -20.33 33.25 -21.06
C THR A 41 -21.04 34.39 -20.34
N VAL A 42 -21.01 34.41 -19.00
CA VAL A 42 -21.62 35.49 -18.20
C VAL A 42 -20.88 36.82 -18.39
N ILE A 43 -19.55 36.79 -18.44
CA ILE A 43 -18.72 37.98 -18.68
C ILE A 43 -18.97 38.55 -20.09
N LEU A 44 -19.10 37.67 -21.10
CA LEU A 44 -19.44 38.07 -22.48
C LEU A 44 -20.81 38.75 -22.55
N CYS A 45 -21.83 38.18 -21.88
CA CYS A 45 -23.17 38.78 -21.84
C CYS A 45 -23.18 40.17 -21.19
N ILE A 46 -22.39 40.38 -20.13
CA ILE A 46 -22.26 41.67 -19.45
C ILE A 46 -21.57 42.70 -20.35
N LEU A 47 -20.52 42.31 -21.06
CA LEU A 47 -19.83 43.18 -22.02
C LEU A 47 -20.71 43.57 -23.22
N ILE A 48 -21.58 42.66 -23.66
CA ILE A 48 -22.57 42.95 -24.71
C ILE A 48 -23.63 43.94 -24.23
N ILE A 49 -24.06 43.84 -22.96
CA ILE A 49 -24.98 44.81 -22.35
C ILE A 49 -24.31 46.19 -22.23
N ASP A 50 -23.06 46.26 -21.78
CA ASP A 50 -22.30 47.52 -21.74
C ASP A 50 -22.12 48.13 -23.14
N LEU A 51 -21.91 47.31 -24.18
CA LEU A 51 -21.79 47.75 -25.57
C LEU A 51 -23.12 48.26 -26.16
N LEU A 52 -24.25 47.62 -25.82
CA LEU A 52 -25.59 48.01 -26.30
C LEU A 52 -26.11 49.32 -25.67
N VAL A 53 -25.59 49.72 -24.50
CA VAL A 53 -26.04 50.90 -23.75
C VAL A 53 -25.14 52.13 -24.01
N LEU A 54 -24.21 52.05 -24.96
CA LEU A 54 -23.34 53.16 -25.42
C LEU A 54 -24.07 54.27 -26.20
N GLY A 55 -25.39 54.18 -26.39
CA GLY A 55 -26.17 55.17 -27.16
C GLY A 55 -26.69 56.39 -26.39
N ASP A 56 -26.65 56.41 -25.05
CA ASP A 56 -27.33 57.47 -24.27
C ASP A 56 -26.50 58.03 -23.09
N ASN A 57 -26.39 59.37 -23.06
CA ASN A 57 -25.51 60.15 -22.17
C ASN A 57 -26.15 60.45 -20.80
N ASN A 58 -27.44 60.19 -20.61
CA ASN A 58 -28.16 60.50 -19.36
C ASN A 58 -28.10 59.37 -18.29
N ILE A 59 -27.44 58.24 -18.56
CA ILE A 59 -27.46 57.01 -17.73
C ILE A 59 -26.09 56.74 -17.05
N THR A 60 -25.23 57.75 -16.93
CA THR A 60 -23.84 57.59 -16.43
C THR A 60 -23.75 57.14 -14.97
N THR A 61 -24.63 57.62 -14.09
CA THR A 61 -24.60 57.25 -12.66
C THR A 61 -25.02 55.79 -12.44
N ILE A 62 -26.09 55.34 -13.12
CA ILE A 62 -26.56 53.95 -13.04
C ILE A 62 -25.50 53.00 -13.62
N LYS A 63 -24.82 53.39 -14.71
CA LYS A 63 -23.67 52.66 -15.28
C LYS A 63 -22.57 52.45 -14.24
N THR A 64 -22.14 53.52 -13.55
CA THR A 64 -21.08 53.39 -12.53
C THR A 64 -21.48 52.50 -11.35
N ILE A 65 -22.74 52.55 -10.92
CA ILE A 65 -23.25 51.72 -9.82
C ILE A 65 -23.25 50.24 -10.22
N ILE A 66 -23.70 49.91 -11.44
CA ILE A 66 -23.70 48.54 -11.95
C ILE A 66 -22.27 48.00 -12.04
N SER A 67 -21.33 48.77 -12.58
CA SER A 67 -19.91 48.36 -12.67
C SER A 67 -19.27 48.12 -11.30
N ILE A 68 -19.62 48.93 -10.29
CA ILE A 68 -19.13 48.75 -8.91
C ILE A 68 -19.71 47.47 -8.28
N ILE A 69 -21.01 47.21 -8.45
CA ILE A 69 -21.65 45.99 -7.93
C ILE A 69 -21.00 44.74 -8.56
N ILE A 70 -20.72 44.78 -9.86
CA ILE A 70 -20.03 43.70 -10.56
C ILE A 70 -18.61 43.50 -10.04
N ALA A 71 -17.86 44.59 -9.81
CA ALA A 71 -16.52 44.51 -9.24
C ALA A 71 -16.52 43.88 -7.84
N ILE A 72 -17.53 44.18 -7.01
CA ILE A 72 -17.69 43.60 -5.68
C ILE A 72 -17.98 42.10 -5.77
N ILE A 73 -18.90 41.68 -6.65
CA ILE A 73 -19.22 40.26 -6.87
C ILE A 73 -17.96 39.50 -7.31
N MET A 74 -17.20 40.04 -8.27
CA MET A 74 -15.94 39.46 -8.75
C MET A 74 -14.90 39.29 -7.61
N LEU A 75 -14.80 40.27 -6.71
CA LEU A 75 -13.88 40.21 -5.56
C LEU A 75 -14.31 39.18 -4.51
N MET A 76 -15.61 39.04 -4.25
CA MET A 76 -16.14 38.02 -3.33
C MET A 76 -15.89 36.61 -3.87
N GLU A 77 -16.09 36.38 -5.17
CA GLU A 77 -15.83 35.10 -5.80
C GLU A 77 -14.34 34.76 -5.89
N ALA A 78 -13.47 35.74 -6.18
CA ALA A 78 -12.03 35.54 -6.15
C ALA A 78 -11.56 35.09 -4.76
N ARG A 79 -12.09 35.69 -3.69
CA ARG A 79 -11.82 35.25 -2.31
C ARG A 79 -12.30 33.83 -2.04
N TYR A 80 -13.50 33.46 -2.49
CA TYR A 80 -14.04 32.12 -2.30
C TYR A 80 -13.15 31.04 -2.95
N VAL A 81 -12.72 31.25 -4.20
CA VAL A 81 -11.84 30.31 -4.93
C VAL A 81 -10.48 30.16 -4.24
N ILE A 82 -9.90 31.26 -3.75
CA ILE A 82 -8.63 31.22 -3.02
C ILE A 82 -8.76 30.41 -1.73
N VAL A 83 -9.84 30.59 -0.97
CA VAL A 83 -10.09 29.85 0.28
C VAL A 83 -10.31 28.36 0.01
N GLU A 84 -11.08 28.01 -1.02
CA GLU A 84 -11.39 26.62 -1.36
C GLU A 84 -10.16 25.88 -1.90
N ASN A 85 -9.37 26.50 -2.77
CA ASN A 85 -8.08 25.95 -3.21
C ASN A 85 -7.09 25.77 -2.05
N LYS A 86 -7.13 26.68 -1.05
CA LYS A 86 -6.29 26.56 0.15
C LYS A 86 -6.74 25.42 1.07
N LYS A 87 -8.04 25.12 1.13
CA LYS A 87 -8.56 23.93 1.84
C LYS A 87 -8.16 22.63 1.13
N ASN A 88 -8.34 22.58 -0.19
CA ASN A 88 -8.03 21.39 -1.00
C ASN A 88 -6.52 21.11 -1.13
N SER A 89 -5.66 22.12 -0.93
CA SER A 89 -4.20 21.93 -0.89
C SER A 89 -3.70 21.47 0.47
N LYS A 90 -4.39 21.79 1.58
CA LYS A 90 -4.02 21.28 2.91
C LYS A 90 -4.23 19.78 3.08
N THR A 91 -5.13 19.18 2.30
CA THR A 91 -5.40 17.73 2.31
C THR A 91 -4.59 16.94 1.29
N ARG A 92 -3.87 17.61 0.38
CA ARG A 92 -2.99 16.96 -0.60
C ARG A 92 -1.58 16.94 -0.06
N MET A 93 -1.03 15.74 0.16
CA MET A 93 0.41 15.57 0.38
C MET A 93 1.16 16.16 -0.82
N SER A 94 2.18 16.97 -0.54
CA SER A 94 3.00 17.53 -1.61
C SER A 94 3.84 16.43 -2.26
N ASN A 95 4.15 16.55 -3.56
CA ASN A 95 5.04 15.60 -4.24
C ASN A 95 6.40 15.48 -3.54
N LYS A 96 6.88 16.56 -2.91
CA LYS A 96 8.09 16.56 -2.10
C LYS A 96 7.94 15.67 -0.87
N SER A 97 6.82 15.77 -0.15
CA SER A 97 6.54 14.94 1.02
C SER A 97 6.36 13.46 0.66
N ILE A 98 5.79 13.16 -0.52
CA ILE A 98 5.68 11.79 -1.02
C ILE A 98 7.07 11.22 -1.32
N LYS A 99 7.92 12.00 -1.99
CA LYS A 99 9.30 11.59 -2.26
C LYS A 99 10.09 11.36 -0.96
N GLU A 100 10.02 12.29 -0.02
CA GLU A 100 10.67 12.15 1.29
C GLU A 100 10.19 10.89 2.03
N ALA A 101 8.88 10.57 1.96
CA ALA A 101 8.36 9.36 2.58
C ALA A 101 8.87 8.07 1.92
N ILE A 102 9.03 8.06 0.59
CA ILE A 102 9.60 6.93 -0.16
C ILE A 102 11.08 6.76 0.16
N ASP A 103 11.84 7.86 0.16
CA ASP A 103 13.28 7.84 0.42
C ASP A 103 13.58 7.39 1.86
N LEU A 104 12.74 7.78 2.83
CA LEU A 104 12.85 7.36 4.24
C LEU A 104 12.29 5.96 4.54
N SER A 105 11.65 5.31 3.57
CA SER A 105 11.06 3.99 3.75
C SER A 105 12.17 2.95 3.97
N LYS A 106 11.99 2.12 5.02
CA LYS A 106 12.86 0.96 5.27
C LYS A 106 12.62 -0.16 4.26
N ASP A 107 11.43 -0.22 3.69
CA ASP A 107 11.07 -1.18 2.65
C ASP A 107 11.64 -0.72 1.32
N GLY A 108 12.12 -1.63 0.49
CA GLY A 108 12.57 -1.28 -0.85
C GLY A 108 11.38 -1.07 -1.78
N ILE A 109 11.42 -0.01 -2.57
CA ILE A 109 10.37 0.38 -3.50
C ILE A 109 11.00 0.59 -4.87
N LEU A 110 10.46 -0.07 -5.89
CA LEU A 110 10.81 0.08 -7.30
C LEU A 110 9.54 0.26 -8.13
N VAL A 111 9.50 1.31 -8.95
CA VAL A 111 8.47 1.50 -9.97
C VAL A 111 9.16 1.76 -11.30
N LEU A 112 8.78 0.99 -12.31
CA LEU A 112 9.35 1.05 -13.65
C LEU A 112 8.34 1.66 -14.63
N ASN A 113 8.86 2.28 -15.69
CA ASN A 113 8.05 2.64 -16.85
C ASN A 113 7.75 1.40 -17.72
N ASN A 114 6.95 1.58 -18.77
CA ASN A 114 6.65 0.49 -19.72
C ASN A 114 7.88 0.02 -20.54
N GLN A 115 8.98 0.76 -20.51
CA GLN A 115 10.26 0.46 -21.17
C GLN A 115 11.28 -0.15 -20.19
N GLU A 116 10.87 -0.50 -18.97
CA GLU A 116 11.71 -1.01 -17.87
C GLU A 116 12.72 -0.01 -17.25
N ASP A 117 12.61 1.28 -17.53
CA ASP A 117 13.41 2.31 -16.86
C ASP A 117 12.86 2.65 -15.47
N LYS A 118 13.75 2.96 -14.52
CA LYS A 118 13.40 3.32 -13.15
C LYS A 118 12.70 4.69 -13.12
N ILE A 119 11.43 4.72 -12.70
CA ILE A 119 10.69 5.96 -12.38
C ILE A 119 10.91 6.33 -10.92
N ILE A 120 10.76 5.34 -10.03
CA ILE A 120 10.93 5.49 -8.58
C ILE A 120 11.82 4.35 -8.12
N VAL A 121 12.86 4.70 -7.37
CA VAL A 121 13.70 3.76 -6.65
C VAL A 121 14.17 4.45 -5.38
N ASN A 122 13.98 3.82 -4.23
CA ASN A 122 14.54 4.31 -2.97
C ASN A 122 15.91 3.68 -2.68
N GLU A 123 16.63 4.24 -1.71
CA GLU A 123 17.99 3.81 -1.36
C GLU A 123 18.03 2.32 -0.99
N THR A 124 17.11 1.83 -0.16
CA THR A 124 17.03 0.42 0.24
C THR A 124 16.96 -0.52 -0.98
N MET A 125 16.06 -0.23 -1.93
CA MET A 125 15.94 -1.05 -3.13
C MET A 125 17.20 -0.98 -3.98
N GLN A 126 17.80 0.21 -4.11
CA GLN A 126 19.04 0.35 -4.87
C GLN A 126 20.18 -0.49 -4.26
N GLU A 127 20.38 -0.42 -2.95
CA GLU A 127 21.37 -1.23 -2.25
C GLU A 127 21.15 -2.73 -2.44
N LEU A 128 19.89 -3.19 -2.35
CA LEU A 128 19.56 -4.60 -2.55
C LEU A 128 19.84 -5.06 -3.98
N LEU A 129 19.47 -4.26 -4.98
CA LEU A 129 19.74 -4.57 -6.39
C LEU A 129 21.24 -4.59 -6.68
N GLU A 130 22.02 -3.68 -6.10
CA GLU A 130 23.49 -3.65 -6.24
C GLU A 130 24.13 -4.89 -5.61
N LYS A 131 23.70 -5.27 -4.39
CA LYS A 131 24.18 -6.50 -3.72
C LYS A 131 23.81 -7.78 -4.47
N LEU A 132 22.68 -7.78 -5.15
CA LEU A 132 22.23 -8.86 -6.01
C LEU A 132 22.83 -8.81 -7.43
N ASN A 133 23.60 -7.76 -7.75
CA ASN A 133 24.17 -7.50 -9.06
C ASN A 133 23.12 -7.46 -10.20
N ILE A 134 21.98 -6.82 -9.94
CA ILE A 134 20.84 -6.70 -10.88
C ILE A 134 20.78 -5.28 -11.45
N ASN A 135 21.11 -5.14 -12.73
CA ASN A 135 21.12 -3.84 -13.43
C ASN A 135 20.04 -3.69 -14.51
N SER A 136 19.35 -4.77 -14.87
CA SER A 136 18.27 -4.80 -15.87
C SER A 136 17.33 -5.98 -15.60
N SER A 137 16.21 -6.05 -16.32
CA SER A 137 15.25 -7.17 -16.25
C SER A 137 14.90 -7.56 -14.81
N TYR A 138 14.59 -6.56 -13.99
CA TYR A 138 14.50 -6.65 -12.53
C TYR A 138 13.59 -7.78 -12.07
N PHE A 139 12.39 -7.89 -12.65
CA PHE A 139 11.42 -8.91 -12.27
C PHE A 139 11.94 -10.32 -12.52
N SER A 140 12.39 -10.62 -13.74
CA SER A 140 12.89 -11.94 -14.11
C SER A 140 14.11 -12.34 -13.28
N ASN A 141 15.01 -11.39 -12.99
CA ASN A 141 16.19 -11.67 -12.18
C ASN A 141 15.82 -12.04 -10.74
N ILE A 142 14.90 -11.30 -10.10
CA ILE A 142 14.40 -11.66 -8.76
C ILE A 142 13.69 -13.03 -8.79
N GLU A 143 12.87 -13.30 -9.81
CA GLU A 143 12.18 -14.59 -9.95
C GLU A 143 13.16 -15.77 -10.07
N ASN A 144 14.30 -15.57 -10.73
CA ASN A 144 15.32 -16.60 -10.94
C ASN A 144 16.17 -16.90 -9.68
N ILE A 145 16.45 -15.89 -8.86
CA ILE A 145 17.28 -16.06 -7.65
C ILE A 145 16.46 -16.43 -6.40
N ALA A 146 15.14 -16.35 -6.48
CA ALA A 146 14.26 -16.63 -5.36
C ALA A 146 14.39 -18.07 -4.87
N LEU A 147 14.53 -18.23 -3.55
CA LEU A 147 14.58 -19.55 -2.89
C LEU A 147 13.22 -20.22 -2.87
N LYS A 148 12.17 -19.42 -2.72
CA LYS A 148 10.80 -19.89 -2.62
C LYS A 148 9.85 -18.82 -3.12
N LYS A 149 8.82 -19.26 -3.82
CA LYS A 149 7.66 -18.45 -4.18
C LYS A 149 6.49 -18.80 -3.26
N ILE A 150 5.87 -17.77 -2.69
CA ILE A 150 4.64 -17.87 -1.90
C ILE A 150 3.64 -16.92 -2.55
N ASN A 151 2.69 -17.47 -3.32
CA ASN A 151 1.74 -16.67 -4.13
C ASN A 151 2.44 -15.71 -5.09
N THR A 152 2.42 -14.40 -4.81
CA THR A 152 3.06 -13.33 -5.57
C THR A 152 4.42 -12.91 -5.02
N ASP A 153 4.81 -13.51 -3.90
CA ASP A 153 5.92 -13.07 -3.08
C ASP A 153 7.11 -14.01 -3.25
N TYR A 154 8.30 -13.44 -3.34
CA TYR A 154 9.54 -14.15 -3.62
C TYR A 154 10.52 -13.96 -2.47
N LEU A 155 10.87 -15.05 -1.80
CA LEU A 155 11.86 -15.05 -0.73
C LEU A 155 13.27 -15.11 -1.33
N VAL A 156 14.09 -14.12 -1.03
CA VAL A 156 15.47 -14.00 -1.51
C VAL A 156 16.40 -13.79 -0.32
N LEU A 157 17.54 -14.47 -0.30
CA LEU A 157 18.61 -14.20 0.67
C LEU A 157 19.61 -13.22 0.06
N VAL A 158 19.77 -12.06 0.69
CA VAL A 158 20.78 -11.06 0.34
C VAL A 158 21.77 -10.98 1.49
N GLU A 159 23.03 -11.35 1.26
CA GLU A 159 24.08 -11.36 2.30
C GLU A 159 23.65 -12.08 3.59
N ASN A 160 22.97 -13.23 3.45
CA ASN A 160 22.47 -14.03 4.57
C ASN A 160 21.36 -13.37 5.42
N LYS A 161 20.72 -12.31 4.91
CA LYS A 161 19.46 -11.76 5.42
C LYS A 161 18.30 -12.12 4.51
N ALA A 162 17.15 -12.45 5.09
CA ALA A 162 15.96 -12.82 4.33
C ALA A 162 15.12 -11.59 3.95
N TRP A 163 14.83 -11.46 2.67
CA TRP A 163 13.98 -10.42 2.11
C TRP A 163 12.86 -11.05 1.30
N VAL A 164 11.67 -10.47 1.39
CA VAL A 164 10.53 -10.85 0.54
C VAL A 164 10.31 -9.77 -0.48
N PHE A 165 10.33 -10.15 -1.75
CA PHE A 165 10.00 -9.29 -2.89
C PHE A 165 8.58 -9.57 -3.37
N ASN A 166 7.71 -8.57 -3.31
CA ASN A 166 6.39 -8.63 -3.94
C ASN A 166 6.48 -7.97 -5.33
N ILE A 167 6.12 -8.71 -6.36
CA ILE A 167 6.20 -8.24 -7.76
C ILE A 167 4.80 -8.11 -8.33
N ASN A 168 4.46 -6.92 -8.79
CA ASN A 168 3.18 -6.64 -9.44
C ASN A 168 3.41 -6.16 -10.89
N LYS A 169 3.45 -7.14 -11.80
CA LYS A 169 3.69 -6.95 -13.23
C LYS A 169 2.62 -6.10 -13.93
N LYS A 170 1.42 -5.96 -13.36
CA LYS A 170 0.35 -5.14 -13.96
C LYS A 170 0.65 -3.64 -13.86
N TYR A 171 1.28 -3.23 -12.77
CA TYR A 171 1.61 -1.83 -12.50
C TYR A 171 3.12 -1.55 -12.59
N ASN A 172 3.91 -2.54 -13.03
CA ASN A 172 5.37 -2.46 -13.12
C ASN A 172 6.03 -1.98 -11.82
N GLU A 173 5.51 -2.48 -10.69
CA GLU A 173 5.99 -2.14 -9.36
C GLU A 173 6.55 -3.39 -8.66
N MET A 174 7.55 -3.17 -7.82
CA MET A 174 8.11 -4.17 -6.92
C MET A 174 8.36 -3.51 -5.58
N THR A 175 7.96 -4.21 -4.52
CA THR A 175 8.26 -3.82 -3.14
C THR A 175 9.05 -4.93 -2.46
N CYS A 176 9.87 -4.60 -1.48
CA CYS A 176 10.54 -5.59 -0.67
C CYS A 176 10.56 -5.26 0.82
N PHE A 177 10.47 -6.32 1.62
CA PHE A 177 10.36 -6.26 3.07
C PHE A 177 11.46 -7.11 3.70
N ASP A 178 12.09 -6.58 4.75
CA ASP A 178 13.00 -7.36 5.59
C ASP A 178 12.14 -8.34 6.42
N VAL A 179 12.48 -9.62 6.34
CA VAL A 179 11.81 -10.70 7.08
C VAL A 179 12.82 -11.59 7.80
N ASP A 180 14.04 -11.10 8.01
CA ASP A 180 15.15 -11.90 8.54
C ASP A 180 14.84 -12.48 9.92
N GLU A 181 14.17 -11.70 10.79
CA GLU A 181 13.77 -12.15 12.12
C GLU A 181 12.71 -13.26 12.05
N GLU A 182 11.65 -13.05 11.27
CA GLU A 182 10.58 -14.02 11.06
C GLU A 182 11.10 -15.31 10.43
N TYR A 183 12.00 -15.19 9.45
CA TYR A 183 12.63 -16.32 8.78
C TYR A 183 13.46 -17.16 9.77
N LYS A 184 14.27 -16.52 10.60
CA LYS A 184 15.06 -17.19 11.65
C LYS A 184 14.17 -17.85 12.70
N LEU A 185 13.10 -17.18 13.12
CA LEU A 185 12.15 -17.71 14.09
C LEU A 185 11.47 -18.98 13.56
N HIS A 186 11.06 -18.98 12.30
CA HIS A 186 10.50 -20.15 11.63
C HIS A 186 11.48 -21.33 11.60
N ALA A 187 12.77 -21.08 11.31
CA ALA A 187 13.79 -22.13 11.32
C ALA A 187 13.98 -22.76 12.72
N ILE A 188 13.94 -21.94 13.78
CA ILE A 188 14.01 -22.42 15.17
C ILE A 188 12.78 -23.27 15.51
N LEU A 189 11.58 -22.80 15.17
CA LEU A 189 10.33 -23.51 15.41
C LEU A 189 10.31 -24.88 14.69
N GLU A 190 10.79 -24.94 13.45
CA GLU A 190 10.86 -26.20 12.70
C GLU A 190 11.82 -27.20 13.37
N LYS A 191 12.96 -26.73 13.88
CA LYS A 191 13.91 -27.57 14.61
C LYS A 191 13.27 -28.11 15.91
N GLN A 192 12.62 -27.25 16.68
CA GLN A 192 11.94 -27.65 17.92
C GLN A 192 10.83 -28.66 17.65
N ASN A 193 10.01 -28.46 16.61
CA ASN A 193 8.98 -29.40 16.22
C ASN A 193 9.54 -30.79 15.87
N LYS A 194 10.67 -30.85 15.16
CA LYS A 194 11.36 -32.13 14.86
C LYS A 194 11.87 -32.81 16.13
N GLU A 195 12.38 -32.07 17.10
CA GLU A 195 12.81 -32.62 18.38
C GLU A 195 11.63 -33.15 19.22
N ILE A 196 10.52 -32.41 19.26
CA ILE A 196 9.28 -32.84 19.92
C ILE A 196 8.76 -34.13 19.28
N GLN A 197 8.73 -34.21 17.95
CA GLN A 197 8.27 -35.40 17.24
C GLN A 197 9.11 -36.63 17.59
N LYS A 198 10.45 -36.51 17.61
CA LYS A 198 11.35 -37.59 18.04
C LYS A 198 11.15 -37.99 19.49
N ASN A 199 10.87 -37.04 20.38
CA ASN A 199 10.60 -37.34 21.79
C ASN A 199 9.26 -38.06 21.95
N ASN A 200 8.24 -37.65 21.21
CA ASN A 200 6.93 -38.32 21.21
C ASN A 200 7.05 -39.78 20.76
N GLU A 201 7.82 -40.06 19.70
CA GLU A 201 8.09 -41.43 19.24
C GLU A 201 8.75 -42.28 20.32
N LYS A 202 9.74 -41.74 21.04
CA LYS A 202 10.40 -42.44 22.15
C LYS A 202 9.47 -42.68 23.34
N ILE A 203 8.64 -41.70 23.69
CA ILE A 203 7.65 -41.83 24.77
C ILE A 203 6.66 -42.93 24.43
N LEU A 204 6.13 -42.96 23.21
CA LEU A 204 5.20 -43.99 22.75
C LEU A 204 5.82 -45.38 22.86
N TRP A 205 7.03 -45.57 22.33
CA TRP A 205 7.76 -46.83 22.44
C TRP A 205 7.98 -47.26 23.90
N THR A 206 8.27 -46.30 24.78
CA THR A 206 8.47 -46.58 26.21
C THR A 206 7.16 -47.00 26.88
N LEU A 207 6.04 -46.36 26.56
CA LEU A 207 4.72 -46.72 27.06
C LEU A 207 4.32 -48.13 26.62
N GLU A 208 4.53 -48.49 25.36
CA GLU A 208 4.26 -49.82 24.83
C GLU A 208 5.06 -50.90 25.57
N ASN A 209 6.35 -50.65 25.82
CA ASN A 209 7.19 -51.57 26.57
C ASN A 209 6.80 -51.69 28.04
N MET A 210 6.45 -50.57 28.71
CA MET A 210 5.97 -50.62 30.09
C MET A 210 4.68 -51.43 30.20
N GLN A 211 3.73 -51.23 29.27
CA GLN A 211 2.50 -52.02 29.21
C GLN A 211 2.79 -53.51 29.00
N TYR A 212 3.74 -53.85 28.12
CA TYR A 212 4.16 -55.22 27.91
C TYR A 212 4.75 -55.85 29.20
N ILE A 213 5.65 -55.13 29.87
CA ILE A 213 6.27 -55.59 31.12
C ILE A 213 5.23 -55.77 32.23
N GLU A 214 4.26 -54.85 32.33
CA GLU A 214 3.18 -54.93 33.32
C GLU A 214 2.29 -56.16 33.08
N ASN A 215 1.89 -56.40 31.83
CA ASN A 215 1.13 -57.60 31.46
C ASN A 215 1.90 -58.90 31.76
N GLU A 216 3.19 -58.97 31.44
CA GLU A 216 4.04 -60.13 31.75
C GLU A 216 4.12 -60.37 33.27
N LYS A 217 4.23 -59.30 34.06
CA LYS A 217 4.25 -59.38 35.52
C LYS A 217 2.92 -59.92 36.07
N GLU A 218 1.79 -59.41 35.59
CA GLU A 218 0.46 -59.91 35.99
C GLU A 218 0.27 -61.40 35.66
N VAL A 219 0.69 -61.82 34.45
CA VAL A 219 0.65 -63.23 34.04
C VAL A 219 1.51 -64.10 34.96
N GLN A 220 2.71 -63.64 35.30
CA GLN A 220 3.60 -64.36 36.20
C GLN A 220 3.04 -64.46 37.63
N GLU A 221 2.43 -63.38 38.15
CA GLU A 221 1.75 -63.39 39.44
C GLU A 221 0.56 -64.36 39.46
N MET A 222 -0.25 -64.41 38.40
CA MET A 222 -1.33 -65.40 38.27
C MET A 222 -0.80 -66.84 38.23
N LYS A 223 0.28 -67.09 37.48
CA LYS A 223 0.91 -68.42 37.41
C LYS A 223 1.42 -68.87 38.77
N ASN A 224 2.05 -67.98 39.54
CA ASN A 224 2.51 -68.27 40.89
C ASN A 224 1.32 -68.62 41.81
N LYS A 225 0.25 -67.81 41.81
CA LYS A 225 -0.98 -68.09 42.58
C LYS A 225 -1.58 -69.46 42.22
N TYR A 226 -1.60 -69.81 40.93
CA TYR A 226 -2.10 -71.10 40.47
C TYR A 226 -1.22 -72.26 40.96
N HIS A 227 0.10 -72.12 40.91
CA HIS A 227 1.02 -73.12 41.47
C HIS A 227 0.85 -73.33 42.98
N ASP A 228 0.61 -72.26 43.74
CA ASP A 228 0.38 -72.35 45.19
C ASP A 228 -0.95 -73.07 45.50
N LEU A 229 -2.01 -72.77 44.75
CA LEU A 229 -3.31 -73.46 44.86
C LEU A 229 -3.18 -74.96 44.57
N LEU A 230 -2.52 -75.32 43.47
CA LEU A 230 -2.27 -76.73 43.13
C LEU A 230 -1.50 -77.44 44.25
N ARG A 231 -0.46 -76.80 44.80
CA ARG A 231 0.32 -77.38 45.91
C ARG A 231 -0.57 -77.63 47.13
N ALA A 232 -1.45 -76.68 47.47
CA ALA A 232 -2.39 -76.85 48.57
C ALA A 232 -3.33 -78.04 48.32
N GLU A 233 -3.90 -78.18 47.12
CA GLU A 233 -4.75 -79.32 46.76
C GLU A 233 -4.00 -80.65 46.83
N PHE A 234 -2.77 -80.73 46.31
CA PHE A 234 -1.94 -81.93 46.41
C PHE A 234 -1.65 -82.33 47.86
N VAL A 235 -1.40 -81.37 48.75
CA VAL A 235 -1.21 -81.63 50.18
C VAL A 235 -2.48 -82.21 50.81
N VAL A 236 -3.64 -81.64 50.49
CA VAL A 236 -4.94 -82.15 50.96
C VAL A 236 -5.17 -83.58 50.46
N ILE A 237 -4.97 -83.82 49.16
CA ILE A 237 -5.11 -85.16 48.57
C ILE A 237 -4.14 -86.15 49.23
N ALA A 238 -2.86 -85.83 49.36
CA ALA A 238 -1.88 -86.70 50.00
C ALA A 238 -2.25 -87.00 51.46
N SER A 239 -2.84 -86.03 52.19
CA SER A 239 -3.32 -86.25 53.56
C SER A 239 -4.53 -87.20 53.65
N ILE A 240 -5.34 -87.28 52.59
CA ILE A 240 -6.46 -88.21 52.49
C ILE A 240 -5.97 -89.63 52.16
N PHE A 241 -4.95 -89.76 51.32
CA PHE A 241 -4.41 -91.05 50.87
C PHE A 241 -3.35 -91.67 51.81
N ASN A 242 -2.73 -90.90 52.71
CA ASN A 242 -1.78 -91.40 53.72
C ASN A 242 -2.44 -91.74 55.08
N LYS A 243 -3.76 -92.01 55.09
CA LYS A 243 -4.50 -92.61 56.19
C LYS A 243 -4.78 -94.07 55.90
#